data_AF-A0A924NXE4-F1
#
_entry.id   AF-A0A924NXE4-F1
#
_cell.length_a   1.000
_cell.length_b   1.000
_cell.length_c   1.000
_cell.angle_alpha   90.00
_cell.angle_beta   90.00
_cell.angle_gamma   90.00
#
_symmetry.space_group_name_H-M   'P 1'
#
loop_
_entity.id
_entity.type
_entity.pdbx_description
1 polymer ?
#
loop_
_entity_poly.entity_id
_entity_poly.type
_entity_poly.pdbx_seq_one_letter_code
_entity_poly.pdbx_strand_id
1 'polypeptide(L)' 'MKQNKPLAFIAVMLLISIINYTRLSGNENIRTVQFLSIFVMGMLAGVLLRGLIAKLRVKDAQ' A
#
# COMPACT_ATOMS: atom_id res chain seq x y z
N MET A 1 -17.16 3.77 15.47
CA MET A 1 -16.17 4.26 14.47
C MET A 1 -16.59 3.78 13.08
N LYS A 2 -17.07 4.66 12.18
CA LYS A 2 -17.44 4.29 10.80
C LYS A 2 -16.19 3.76 10.06
N GLN A 3 -16.22 2.49 9.67
CA GLN A 3 -15.08 1.60 9.38
C GLN A 3 -14.34 1.85 8.05
N ASN A 4 -14.56 2.98 7.36
CA ASN A 4 -13.97 3.26 6.04
C ASN A 4 -12.68 4.11 6.09
N LYS A 5 -12.36 4.69 7.26
CA LYS A 5 -11.13 5.47 7.49
C LYS A 5 -9.80 4.70 7.28
N PRO A 6 -9.67 3.38 7.56
CA PRO A 6 -8.38 2.72 7.43
C PRO A 6 -7.96 2.54 5.97
N LEU A 7 -8.89 2.38 5.02
CA LEU A 7 -8.55 2.10 3.62
C LEU A 7 -7.93 3.30 2.90
N ALA A 8 -8.49 4.50 3.12
CA ALA A 8 -7.97 5.74 2.56
C ALA A 8 -6.57 6.05 3.12
N PHE A 9 -6.35 5.81 4.42
CA PHE A 9 -5.05 5.98 5.04
C PHE A 9 -3.98 5.06 4.44
N ILE A 10 -4.31 3.78 4.25
CA ILE A 10 -3.41 2.80 3.62
C ILE A 10 -3.07 3.20 2.17
N ALA A 11 -4.05 3.71 1.42
CA ALA A 11 -3.81 4.20 0.07
C ALA A 11 -2.83 5.39 0.05
N VAL A 12 -2.99 6.34 0.96
CA VAL A 12 -2.06 7.49 1.10
C VAL A 12 -0.66 7.02 1.48
N MET A 13 -0.53 6.08 2.43
CA MET A 13 0.76 5.50 2.81
C MET A 13 1.44 4.78 1.63
N LEU A 14 0.67 4.03 0.83
CA LEU A 14 1.19 3.35 -0.35
C LEU A 14 1.71 4.35 -1.38
N LEU A 15 0.97 5.42 -1.67
CA LEU A 15 1.40 6.47 -2.60
C LEU A 15 2.69 7.16 -2.12
N ILE A 16 2.78 7.51 -0.84
CA ILE A 16 3.98 8.10 -0.25
C ILE A 16 5.17 7.14 -0.38
N SER A 17 4.94 5.84 -0.15
CA SER A 17 6.00 4.82 -0.27
C SER A 17 6.53 4.69 -1.71
N ILE A 18 5.63 4.73 -2.70
CA ILE A 18 6.00 4.71 -4.13
C ILE A 18 6.85 5.93 -4.48
N ILE A 19 6.44 7.13 -4.08
CA ILE A 19 7.19 8.38 -4.36
C ILE A 19 8.57 8.36 -3.68
N ASN A 20 8.67 7.80 -2.48
CA ASN A 20 9.96 7.65 -1.81
C ASN A 20 10.86 6.65 -2.55
N TYR A 21 10.31 5.51 -2.99
CA TYR A 21 11.06 4.51 -3.72
C TYR A 21 11.59 5.04 -5.06
N THR A 22 10.80 5.81 -5.82
CA THR A 22 11.26 6.38 -7.10
C THR A 22 12.40 7.38 -6.95
N ARG A 23 12.50 8.06 -5.81
CA ARG A 23 13.65 8.91 -5.47
C ARG A 23 14.88 8.11 -5.06
N LEU A 24 14.68 6.88 -4.57
CA LEU A 24 15.72 5.99 -4.10
C LEU A 24 16.30 5.09 -5.21
N SER A 25 15.55 4.86 -6.28
CA SER A 25 15.81 3.82 -7.31
C SER A 25 16.97 4.10 -8.26
N GLY A 26 17.82 5.09 -7.98
CA GLY A 26 19.06 5.38 -8.72
C GLY A 26 20.34 5.23 -7.90
N ASN A 27 20.24 4.86 -6.62
CA ASN A 27 21.39 4.71 -5.73
C ASN A 27 21.70 3.23 -5.46
N GLU A 28 22.68 2.67 -6.17
CA GLU A 28 23.06 1.25 -6.07
C GLU A 28 23.68 0.86 -4.72
N ASN A 29 24.13 1.82 -3.92
CA ASN A 29 24.73 1.55 -2.60
C ASN A 29 23.71 1.11 -1.54
N ILE A 30 22.41 1.16 -1.83
CA ILE A 30 21.34 0.92 -0.86
C ILE A 30 20.32 -0.13 -1.33
N ARG A 31 20.76 -1.12 -2.11
CA ARG A 31 19.91 -2.22 -2.64
C ARG A 31 19.08 -2.92 -1.56
N THR A 32 19.63 -3.15 -0.37
CA THR A 32 18.88 -3.76 0.74
C THR A 32 17.66 -2.93 1.12
N VAL A 33 17.80 -1.60 1.17
CA VAL A 33 16.68 -0.68 1.46
C VAL A 33 15.67 -0.68 0.32
N GLN A 34 16.12 -0.77 -0.93
CA GLN A 34 15.24 -0.90 -2.09
C GLN A 34 14.39 -2.18 -2.02
N PHE A 35 14.99 -3.33 -1.71
CA PHE A 35 14.27 -4.58 -1.52
C PHE A 35 13.24 -4.50 -0.39
N LEU A 36 13.63 -3.96 0.76
CA LEU A 36 12.70 -3.75 1.87
C LEU A 36 11.54 -2.82 1.48
N SER A 37 11.83 -1.76 0.74
CA SER A 37 10.81 -0.82 0.28
C SER A 37 9.80 -1.49 -0.66
N ILE A 38 10.27 -2.31 -1.61
CA ILE A 38 9.39 -3.10 -2.50
C ILE A 38 8.52 -4.05 -1.68
N PHE A 39 9.10 -4.75 -0.72
CA PHE A 39 8.37 -5.67 0.15
C PHE A 39 7.25 -4.96 0.92
N VAL A 40 7.55 -3.82 1.55
CA VAL A 40 6.56 -3.02 2.29
C VAL A 40 5.46 -2.48 1.36
N MET A 41 5.81 -2.00 0.17
CA MET A 41 4.81 -1.57 -0.84
C MET A 41 3.90 -2.73 -1.24
N GLY A 42 4.45 -3.93 -1.46
CA GLY A 42 3.66 -5.13 -1.73
C GLY A 42 2.71 -5.50 -0.60
N MET A 43 3.15 -5.41 0.66
CA MET A 43 2.29 -5.61 1.82
C MET A 43 1.15 -4.60 1.90
N LEU A 44 1.45 -3.31 1.75
CA LEU A 44 0.45 -2.23 1.77
C LEU A 44 -0.58 -2.41 0.65
N ALA A 45 -0.12 -2.75 -0.57
CA ALA A 45 -1.00 -3.07 -1.69
C ALA A 45 -1.90 -4.28 -1.39
N GLY A 46 -1.35 -5.36 -0.81
CA GLY A 46 -2.11 -6.53 -0.41
C GLY A 46 -3.21 -6.23 0.61
N VAL A 47 -2.90 -5.43 1.64
CA VAL A 47 -3.89 -4.99 2.64
C VAL A 47 -4.97 -4.13 1.98
N LEU A 48 -4.58 -3.20 1.08
CA LEU A 48 -5.51 -2.34 0.37
C LEU A 48 -6.47 -3.16 -0.52
N LEU A 49 -5.94 -4.11 -1.29
CA LEU A 49 -6.72 -5.03 -2.13
C LEU A 49 -7.69 -5.85 -1.29
N ARG A 50 -7.25 -6.43 -0.17
CA ARG A 50 -8.12 -7.18 0.73
C ARG A 50 -9.28 -6.32 1.24
N GLY A 51 -8.99 -5.08 1.63
CA GLY A 51 -10.01 -4.14 2.09
C GLY A 51 -10.99 -3.72 0.98
N LEU A 52 -10.50 -3.54 -0.25
CA LEU A 52 -11.35 -3.29 -1.42
C LEU A 52 -12.27 -4.48 -1.72
N ILE A 53 -11.72 -5.70 -1.78
CA ILE A 53 -12.50 -6.92 -2.03
C ILE A 53 -13.58 -7.10 -0.97
N ALA A 54 -13.26 -6.90 0.31
CA ALA A 54 -14.23 -6.98 1.39
C ALA A 54 -15.37 -5.96 1.22
N LYS A 55 -15.04 -4.72 0.84
CA LYS A 55 -16.04 -3.67 0.61
C LYS A 55 -16.93 -3.95 -0.61
N LEU A 56 -16.37 -4.50 -1.68
CA LEU A 56 -17.12 -4.90 -2.86
C LEU A 56 -18.08 -6.06 -2.54
N ARG A 57 -17.61 -7.11 -1.85
CA ARG A 57 -18.45 -8.24 -1.43
C ARG A 57 -19.60 -7.84 -0.50
N VAL A 58 -19.38 -6.90 0.42
CA VAL A 58 -20.45 -6.38 1.29
C VAL A 58 -21.50 -5.59 0.49
N LYS A 59 -21.07 -4.88 -0.55
CA LYS A 59 -21.98 -4.12 -1.43
C LYS A 59 -22.86 -5.05 -2.28
N ASP A 60 -22.33 -6.19 -2.72
CA ASP A 60 -23.08 -7.16 -3.53
C ASP A 60 -24.10 -8.00 -2.72
N ALA A 61 -24.01 -7.96 -1.38
CA ALA A 61 -24.88 -8.70 -0.46
C ALA A 61 -25.99 -7.84 0.19
N GLN A 62 -26.08 -6.55 -0.16
CA GLN A 62 -27.13 -5.60 0.24
C GLN A 62 -28.05 -5.29 -0.93
#